data_AF-A0AA86T1P4-F1
#
_entry.id   AF-A0AA86T1P4-F1
#
_cell.length_a   1.000
_cell.length_b   1.000
_cell.length_c   1.000
_cell.angle_alpha   90.00
_cell.angle_beta   90.00
_cell.angle_gamma   90.00
#
_symmetry.space_group_name_H-M   'P 1'
#
loop_
_entity.id
_entity.type
_entity.pdbx_description
1 polymer ?
#
loop_
_entity_poly.entity_id
_entity_poly.type
_entity_poly.pdbx_seq_one_letter_code
_entity_poly.pdbx_strand_id
1 'polypeptide(L)'
;MSISKHTGHNAITKQKWSKLKSATMGPKHMAYLPFFSYHSLSSQFLAMSMHVHVFFLFLTVAIFSGTPSMSQSQTAASCNGIFVSYVYTGGERLPPNLSNVTEQPYRFESTLTVLNNGLEELKSWKVFVGFQHSEWLVSASNAVLADGTSLPSAVGNGTIFSGSTVRDLKTAVATAGDLNQMQIQVEMVGSLLGVAPPSVPMPRSVTLSNDGFVCGQPSGEGRYIHLLLCFISILSAKHGLL
;
A
#
# COMPACT_ATOMS: atom_id res chain seq x y z
N MET A 1 -8.22 50.30 -37.55
CA MET A 1 -7.09 49.40 -37.89
C MET A 1 -6.95 48.44 -36.70
N SER A 2 -7.48 47.21 -36.72
CA SER A 2 -7.03 46.03 -37.48
C SER A 2 -5.53 45.76 -37.25
N ILE A 3 -5.07 44.58 -36.83
CA ILE A 3 -5.52 43.19 -37.14
C ILE A 3 -4.91 42.21 -36.07
N SER A 4 -5.65 41.20 -35.54
CA SER A 4 -5.46 39.74 -35.81
C SER A 4 -4.24 39.05 -35.12
N LYS A 5 -4.20 37.77 -34.71
CA LYS A 5 -5.17 36.66 -34.45
C LYS A 5 -4.47 35.55 -33.62
N HIS A 6 -5.26 34.66 -33.00
CA HIS A 6 -4.82 33.35 -32.49
C HIS A 6 -4.49 32.33 -33.61
N THR A 7 -3.54 31.43 -33.36
CA THR A 7 -3.38 30.09 -33.96
C THR A 7 -2.37 29.30 -33.10
N GLY A 8 -2.43 27.97 -32.91
CA GLY A 8 -3.44 26.97 -33.24
C GLY A 8 -2.95 25.56 -32.85
N HIS A 9 -3.84 24.67 -32.41
CA HIS A 9 -3.55 23.25 -32.18
C HIS A 9 -4.19 22.42 -33.31
N ASN A 10 -3.42 21.51 -33.92
CA ASN A 10 -3.91 20.65 -35.00
C ASN A 10 -4.54 19.35 -34.47
N ALA A 11 -5.52 18.82 -35.22
CA ALA A 11 -6.29 17.63 -34.89
C ALA A 11 -6.36 16.64 -36.07
N ILE A 12 -6.22 15.35 -35.78
CA ILE A 12 -6.30 14.21 -36.73
C ILE A 12 -6.75 12.97 -35.93
N THR A 13 -7.71 12.10 -36.29
CA THR A 13 -8.89 12.15 -37.19
C THR A 13 -9.91 11.08 -36.75
N LYS A 14 -11.19 11.24 -37.09
CA LYS A 14 -12.19 10.14 -37.10
C LYS A 14 -12.18 9.40 -38.44
N GLN A 15 -12.72 8.17 -38.46
CA GLN A 15 -13.56 7.50 -39.50
C GLN A 15 -13.23 5.98 -39.57
N LYS A 16 -14.07 5.03 -40.02
CA LYS A 16 -15.49 4.91 -40.45
C LYS A 16 -15.72 3.37 -40.62
N TRP A 17 -16.92 2.79 -40.54
CA TRP A 17 -17.76 2.48 -41.71
C TRP A 17 -19.05 1.78 -41.29
N SER A 18 -20.09 1.99 -42.09
CA SER A 18 -21.42 1.40 -41.91
C SER A 18 -22.02 1.09 -43.28
N LYS A 19 -22.98 0.15 -43.32
CA LYS A 19 -23.86 -0.21 -44.45
C LYS A 19 -23.20 -0.92 -45.64
N LEU A 20 -23.73 -2.10 -45.94
CA LEU A 20 -23.98 -2.58 -47.30
C LEU A 20 -25.40 -3.18 -47.34
N LYS A 21 -26.12 -2.97 -48.44
CA LYS A 21 -27.51 -3.42 -48.63
C LYS A 21 -27.75 -3.76 -50.10
N SER A 22 -28.43 -4.89 -50.33
CA SER A 22 -29.30 -5.20 -51.49
C SER A 22 -28.68 -5.64 -52.84
N ALA A 23 -29.09 -6.85 -53.27
CA ALA A 23 -29.18 -7.44 -54.61
C ALA A 23 -29.83 -8.85 -54.49
N THR A 24 -30.43 -9.56 -55.47
CA THR A 24 -31.36 -9.23 -56.59
C THR A 24 -32.24 -10.49 -56.85
N MET A 25 -33.20 -10.45 -57.79
CA MET A 25 -34.19 -11.50 -58.13
C MET A 25 -33.68 -12.75 -58.91
N GLY A 26 -34.43 -13.86 -58.83
CA GLY A 26 -34.44 -14.97 -59.82
C GLY A 26 -35.37 -16.14 -59.43
N PRO A 27 -36.32 -16.62 -60.28
CA PRO A 27 -37.33 -17.62 -59.89
C PRO A 27 -37.13 -19.05 -60.47
N LYS A 28 -38.01 -19.97 -60.02
CA LYS A 28 -38.32 -21.36 -60.46
C LYS A 28 -37.54 -22.50 -59.76
N HIS A 29 -38.24 -23.30 -58.94
CA HIS A 29 -38.78 -24.62 -59.34
C HIS A 29 -39.46 -25.32 -58.14
N MET A 30 -40.63 -25.94 -58.37
CA MET A 30 -41.18 -26.95 -57.45
C MET A 30 -40.34 -28.23 -57.54
N ALA A 31 -40.11 -28.92 -56.42
CA ALA A 31 -40.76 -30.22 -56.15
C ALA A 31 -40.29 -30.91 -54.84
N TYR A 32 -41.18 -31.76 -54.30
CA TYR A 32 -40.99 -32.82 -53.30
C TYR A 32 -40.36 -32.52 -51.91
N LEU A 33 -41.26 -32.50 -50.92
CA LEU A 33 -40.98 -32.80 -49.51
C LEU A 33 -40.82 -34.32 -49.30
N PRO A 34 -39.87 -34.76 -48.47
CA PRO A 34 -40.05 -35.91 -47.59
C PRO A 34 -40.42 -35.43 -46.17
N PHE A 35 -41.42 -36.05 -45.56
CA PHE A 35 -41.71 -35.89 -44.13
C PHE A 35 -40.48 -36.31 -43.30
N PHE A 36 -39.93 -35.37 -42.52
CA PHE A 36 -38.96 -35.69 -41.46
C PHE A 36 -39.49 -35.29 -40.09
N SER A 37 -39.34 -36.21 -39.13
CA SER A 37 -40.03 -36.20 -37.84
C SER A 37 -39.65 -35.02 -36.94
N TYR A 38 -40.66 -34.24 -36.54
CA TYR A 38 -40.53 -33.11 -35.60
C TYR A 38 -40.05 -33.49 -34.18
N HIS A 39 -39.99 -34.78 -33.84
CA HIS A 39 -39.71 -35.26 -32.48
C HIS A 39 -38.24 -35.16 -32.03
N SER A 40 -37.28 -34.92 -32.92
CA SER A 40 -35.85 -34.91 -32.54
C SER A 40 -35.27 -33.53 -32.19
N LEU A 41 -35.88 -32.43 -32.64
CA LEU A 41 -35.34 -31.08 -32.42
C LEU A 41 -35.61 -30.55 -31.00
N SER A 42 -36.77 -30.87 -30.42
CA SER A 42 -37.17 -30.42 -29.08
C SER A 42 -36.13 -30.73 -27.99
N SER A 43 -35.60 -31.95 -27.98
CA SER A 43 -34.63 -32.40 -26.97
C SER A 43 -33.28 -31.67 -27.06
N GLN A 44 -32.81 -31.37 -28.28
CA GLN A 44 -31.52 -30.69 -28.50
C GLN A 44 -31.57 -29.21 -28.09
N PHE A 45 -32.68 -28.51 -28.35
CA PHE A 45 -32.86 -27.12 -27.92
C PHE A 45 -32.89 -26.97 -26.38
N LEU A 46 -33.50 -27.91 -25.66
CA LEU A 46 -33.54 -27.91 -24.20
C LEU A 46 -32.14 -28.19 -23.59
N ALA A 47 -31.40 -29.15 -24.15
CA ALA A 47 -30.05 -29.50 -23.68
C ALA A 47 -29.04 -28.35 -23.87
N MET A 48 -29.13 -27.62 -25.00
CA MET A 48 -28.31 -26.43 -25.28
C MET A 48 -28.63 -25.28 -24.31
N SER A 49 -29.91 -25.04 -24.04
CA SER A 49 -30.36 -23.97 -23.13
C SER A 49 -29.82 -24.16 -21.70
N MET A 50 -29.87 -25.39 -21.17
CA MET A 50 -29.32 -25.72 -19.85
C MET A 50 -27.81 -25.45 -19.76
N HIS A 51 -27.02 -25.78 -20.78
CA HIS A 51 -25.57 -25.54 -20.77
C HIS A 51 -25.21 -24.04 -20.76
N VAL A 52 -25.95 -23.22 -21.53
CA VAL A 52 -25.71 -21.76 -21.56
C VAL A 52 -26.00 -21.14 -20.20
N HIS A 53 -27.09 -21.54 -19.52
CA HIS A 53 -27.43 -21.02 -18.20
C HIS A 53 -26.45 -21.48 -17.09
N VAL A 54 -26.00 -22.74 -17.11
CA VAL A 54 -24.97 -23.23 -16.17
C VAL A 54 -23.64 -22.51 -16.38
N PHE A 55 -23.22 -22.27 -17.63
CA PHE A 55 -21.98 -21.54 -17.91
C PHE A 55 -22.07 -20.07 -17.47
N PHE A 56 -23.22 -19.41 -17.65
CA PHE A 56 -23.44 -18.04 -17.17
C PHE A 56 -23.46 -17.95 -15.64
N LEU A 57 -24.02 -18.93 -14.94
CA LEU A 57 -23.98 -19.03 -13.47
C LEU A 57 -22.56 -19.23 -12.93
N PHE A 58 -21.75 -20.06 -13.59
CA PHE A 58 -20.32 -20.19 -13.21
C PHE A 58 -19.53 -18.90 -13.47
N LEU A 59 -19.83 -18.17 -14.55
CA LEU A 59 -19.15 -16.92 -14.87
C LEU A 59 -19.47 -15.79 -13.88
N THR A 60 -20.70 -15.73 -13.33
CA THR A 60 -21.06 -14.71 -12.33
C THR A 60 -20.48 -15.01 -10.94
N VAL A 61 -20.41 -16.28 -10.54
CA VAL A 61 -19.77 -16.69 -9.26
C VAL A 61 -18.26 -16.40 -9.26
N ALA A 62 -17.58 -16.57 -10.40
CA ALA A 62 -16.15 -16.30 -10.51
C ALA A 62 -15.78 -14.80 -10.31
N ILE A 63 -16.69 -13.87 -10.60
CA ILE A 63 -16.44 -12.42 -10.48
C ILE A 63 -16.61 -11.92 -9.03
N PHE A 64 -17.40 -12.60 -8.20
CA PHE A 64 -17.74 -12.14 -6.84
C PHE A 64 -16.76 -12.56 -5.74
N SER A 65 -15.74 -13.38 -6.06
CA SER A 65 -14.75 -13.88 -5.08
C SER A 65 -13.53 -12.95 -4.90
N GLY A 66 -13.48 -11.83 -5.61
CA GLY A 66 -12.34 -10.93 -5.69
C GLY A 66 -12.48 -9.62 -4.92
N THR A 67 -12.87 -9.66 -3.64
CA THR A 67 -12.79 -8.48 -2.77
C THR A 67 -11.39 -8.36 -2.15
N PRO A 68 -10.58 -7.34 -2.52
CA PRO A 68 -9.42 -6.98 -1.71
C PRO A 68 -9.92 -6.34 -0.41
N SER A 69 -10.15 -7.16 0.62
CA SER A 69 -10.48 -6.69 1.96
C SER A 69 -9.23 -6.10 2.63
N MET A 70 -8.94 -4.84 2.31
CA MET A 70 -7.96 -4.01 3.03
C MET A 70 -8.48 -2.59 3.24
N SER A 71 -9.44 -2.44 4.16
CA SER A 71 -9.65 -1.20 4.90
C SER A 71 -10.44 -1.47 6.18
N GLN A 72 -9.76 -2.05 7.17
CA GLN A 72 -10.19 -1.97 8.56
C GLN A 72 -9.06 -1.29 9.32
N SER A 73 -9.37 -0.21 10.04
CA SER A 73 -8.41 0.40 10.97
C SER A 73 -8.15 -0.62 12.07
N GLN A 74 -7.00 -1.29 11.99
CA GLN A 74 -6.59 -2.32 12.94
C GLN A 74 -5.58 -1.69 13.91
N THR A 75 -5.95 -1.70 15.19
CA THR A 75 -5.05 -1.33 16.29
C THR A 75 -4.01 -2.43 16.50
N ALA A 76 -2.95 -2.12 17.25
CA ALA A 76 -1.90 -3.11 17.57
C ALA A 76 -2.45 -4.45 18.09
N ALA A 77 -3.56 -4.43 18.84
CA ALA A 77 -4.20 -5.61 19.42
C ALA A 77 -4.97 -6.50 18.41
N SER A 78 -5.28 -6.02 17.20
CA SER A 78 -5.95 -6.81 16.15
C SER A 78 -5.04 -7.16 14.97
N CYS A 79 -3.75 -6.82 15.04
CA CYS A 79 -2.74 -7.19 14.06
C CYS A 79 -2.21 -8.62 14.32
N ASN A 80 -2.34 -9.51 13.33
CA ASN A 80 -1.70 -10.83 13.30
C ASN A 80 -0.42 -10.81 12.44
N GLY A 81 0.51 -9.90 12.76
CA GLY A 81 1.70 -9.63 11.93
C GLY A 81 2.66 -8.66 12.62
N ILE A 82 3.48 -7.96 11.83
CA ILE A 82 4.33 -6.88 12.35
C ILE A 82 3.55 -5.58 12.35
N PHE A 83 3.36 -5.02 13.53
CA PHE A 83 2.82 -3.68 13.73
C PHE A 83 3.98 -2.68 13.84
N VAL A 84 3.92 -1.60 13.05
CA VAL A 84 4.85 -0.48 13.13
C VAL A 84 4.05 0.80 13.36
N SER A 85 4.46 1.63 14.32
CA SER A 85 3.86 2.96 14.51
C SER A 85 4.91 4.04 14.73
N TYR A 86 4.60 5.25 14.29
CA TYR A 86 5.37 6.46 14.57
C TYR A 86 4.44 7.48 15.21
N VAL A 87 4.81 7.97 16.39
CA VAL A 87 4.07 8.97 17.16
C VAL A 87 4.94 10.20 17.35
N TYR A 88 4.49 11.38 16.93
CA TYR A 88 5.09 12.64 17.36
C TYR A 88 4.64 12.96 18.79
N THR A 89 5.59 13.18 19.71
CA THR A 89 5.31 13.40 21.13
C THR A 89 5.48 14.85 21.55
N GLY A 90 6.36 15.62 20.91
CA GLY A 90 6.61 17.00 21.30
C GLY A 90 7.60 17.74 20.41
N GLY A 91 7.70 19.05 20.64
CA GLY A 91 8.62 19.92 19.91
C GLY A 91 8.49 21.37 20.34
N GLU A 92 9.59 22.11 20.25
CA GLU A 92 9.72 23.48 20.73
C GLU A 92 10.65 24.31 19.83
N ARG A 93 10.58 25.63 19.92
CA ARG A 93 11.46 26.53 19.15
C ARG A 93 12.88 26.49 19.73
N LEU A 94 13.87 26.21 18.89
CA LEU A 94 15.27 26.25 19.30
C LEU A 94 15.89 27.64 19.02
N PRO A 95 16.84 28.11 19.84
CA PRO A 95 17.66 29.26 19.48
C PRO A 95 18.62 28.92 18.32
N PRO A 96 19.07 29.92 17.54
CA PRO A 96 18.68 31.32 17.58
C PRO A 96 17.25 31.57 17.01
N ASN A 97 16.68 32.71 17.40
CA ASN A 97 15.43 33.19 16.80
C ASN A 97 15.74 33.88 15.47
N LEU A 98 15.43 33.22 14.36
CA LEU A 98 15.62 33.75 13.01
C LEU A 98 14.41 34.57 12.54
N SER A 99 14.67 35.54 11.65
CA SER A 99 13.64 36.29 10.94
C SER A 99 13.03 35.48 9.78
N ASN A 100 13.81 34.59 9.14
CA ASN A 100 13.27 33.67 8.15
C ASN A 100 12.59 32.48 8.85
N VAL A 101 11.28 32.38 8.72
CA VAL A 101 10.49 31.32 9.36
C VAL A 101 10.78 29.93 8.80
N THR A 102 11.20 29.79 7.54
CA THR A 102 11.49 28.47 6.94
C THR A 102 12.83 27.90 7.39
N GLU A 103 13.75 28.74 7.85
CA GLU A 103 15.07 28.37 8.37
C GLU A 103 15.06 28.23 9.90
N GLN A 104 14.01 28.68 10.59
CA GLN A 104 13.92 28.63 12.04
C GLN A 104 14.02 27.18 12.53
N PRO A 105 15.00 26.84 13.38
CA PRO A 105 15.10 25.50 13.95
C PRO A 105 14.02 25.26 15.03
N TYR A 106 13.49 24.04 15.02
CA TYR A 106 12.61 23.49 16.04
C TYR A 106 13.12 22.12 16.48
N ARG A 107 12.99 21.80 17.76
CA ARG A 107 13.17 20.45 18.31
C ARG A 107 11.98 19.60 17.87
N PHE A 108 12.21 18.32 17.60
CA PHE A 108 11.15 17.32 17.58
C PHE A 108 11.50 16.13 18.49
N GLU A 109 10.47 15.53 19.04
CA GLU A 109 10.50 14.28 19.78
C GLU A 109 9.45 13.33 19.20
N SER A 110 9.81 12.06 19.07
CA SER A 110 8.91 11.04 18.55
C SER A 110 9.26 9.64 19.01
N THR A 111 8.28 8.74 18.99
CA THR A 111 8.45 7.33 19.34
C THR A 111 8.10 6.46 18.13
N LEU A 112 9.07 5.68 17.66
CA LEU A 112 8.85 4.59 16.72
C LEU A 112 8.68 3.29 17.51
N THR A 113 7.57 2.58 17.30
CA THR A 113 7.32 1.25 17.86
C THR A 113 7.37 0.20 16.76
N VAL A 114 8.01 -0.94 17.03
CA VAL A 114 7.88 -2.16 16.21
C VAL A 114 7.47 -3.29 17.14
N LEU A 115 6.39 -4.00 16.80
CA LEU A 115 5.80 -5.09 17.59
C LEU A 115 5.56 -6.30 16.69
N ASN A 116 6.04 -7.48 17.11
CA ASN A 116 5.80 -8.73 16.42
C ASN A 116 4.65 -9.54 17.06
N ASN A 117 3.46 -9.44 16.47
CA ASN A 117 2.31 -10.31 16.76
C ASN A 117 2.18 -11.45 15.72
N GLY A 118 3.19 -11.65 14.87
CA GLY A 118 3.22 -12.70 13.85
C GLY A 118 3.57 -14.07 14.41
N LEU A 119 3.51 -15.07 13.53
CA LEU A 119 3.91 -16.46 13.81
C LEU A 119 5.38 -16.74 13.51
N GLU A 120 6.10 -15.79 12.90
CA GLU A 120 7.53 -15.89 12.59
C GLU A 120 8.31 -14.77 13.30
N GLU A 121 9.56 -15.06 13.67
CA GLU A 121 10.46 -14.11 14.33
C GLU A 121 10.93 -13.02 13.34
N LEU A 122 10.77 -11.75 13.71
CA LEU A 122 11.28 -10.62 12.93
C LEU A 122 12.77 -10.43 13.25
N LYS A 123 13.62 -11.11 12.49
CA LYS A 123 15.07 -11.04 12.65
C LYS A 123 15.66 -9.76 12.07
N SER A 124 16.58 -9.16 12.82
CA SER A 124 17.32 -7.94 12.47
C SER A 124 16.38 -6.87 11.91
N TRP A 125 15.43 -6.45 12.74
CA TRP A 125 14.36 -5.53 12.33
C TRP A 125 14.95 -4.23 11.73
N LYS A 126 14.31 -3.75 10.67
CA LYS A 126 14.68 -2.53 9.94
C LYS A 126 13.43 -1.73 9.59
N VAL A 127 13.40 -0.46 9.96
CA VAL A 127 12.29 0.45 9.60
C VAL A 127 12.86 1.69 8.93
N PHE A 128 12.38 1.98 7.72
CA PHE A 128 12.61 3.24 7.05
C PHE A 128 11.63 4.30 7.58
N VAL A 129 12.15 5.47 7.92
CA VAL A 129 11.36 6.67 8.25
C VAL A 129 11.72 7.75 7.24
N GLY A 130 10.75 8.14 6.42
CA GLY A 130 10.89 9.17 5.39
C GLY A 130 10.71 10.58 5.95
N PHE A 131 11.70 11.05 6.70
CA PHE A 131 11.86 12.46 7.08
C PHE A 131 11.78 13.40 5.84
N GLN A 132 11.29 14.64 6.01
CA GLN A 132 10.94 15.55 4.91
C GLN A 132 11.07 17.07 5.18
N HIS A 133 11.62 17.46 6.32
CA HIS A 133 11.76 18.84 6.83
C HIS A 133 13.22 19.23 7.16
N SER A 134 14.18 18.69 6.41
CA SER A 134 15.63 18.89 6.62
C SER A 134 16.10 18.50 8.02
N GLU A 135 15.57 17.38 8.52
CA GLU A 135 15.77 16.90 9.88
C GLU A 135 17.22 16.48 10.13
N TRP A 136 17.69 16.82 11.32
CA TRP A 136 18.86 16.26 11.97
C TRP A 136 18.40 15.40 13.14
N LEU A 137 18.84 14.15 13.18
CA LEU A 137 18.61 13.27 14.31
C LEU A 137 19.79 13.37 15.28
N VAL A 138 19.49 13.59 16.56
CA VAL A 138 20.49 13.77 17.62
C VAL A 138 20.64 12.49 18.44
N SER A 139 19.54 11.79 18.73
CA SER A 139 19.56 10.49 19.40
C SER A 139 18.40 9.61 18.97
N ALA A 140 18.58 8.30 19.07
CA ALA A 140 17.55 7.28 18.94
C ALA A 140 17.78 6.21 20.02
N SER A 141 16.85 6.03 20.96
CA SER A 141 17.00 4.99 21.99
C SER A 141 16.85 3.60 21.37
N ASN A 142 17.62 2.63 21.85
CA ASN A 142 17.64 1.24 21.39
C ASN A 142 17.97 0.98 19.90
N ALA A 143 18.20 2.00 19.08
CA ALA A 143 18.44 1.86 17.64
C ALA A 143 19.75 2.52 17.16
N VAL A 144 20.24 2.03 16.02
CA VAL A 144 21.30 2.67 15.22
C VAL A 144 20.81 2.88 13.79
N LEU A 145 21.44 3.81 13.07
CA LEU A 145 21.23 3.97 11.64
C LEU A 145 21.87 2.78 10.91
N ALA A 146 21.10 2.13 10.02
CA ALA A 146 21.49 0.88 9.37
C ALA A 146 22.56 1.06 8.27
N ASP A 147 22.86 2.30 7.89
CA ASP A 147 23.98 2.69 7.03
C ASP A 147 25.32 2.79 7.78
N GLY A 148 25.30 2.69 9.13
CA GLY A 148 26.46 2.83 9.99
C GLY A 148 26.81 4.27 10.37
N THR A 149 26.00 5.26 9.96
CA THR A 149 26.23 6.67 10.27
C THR A 149 26.02 6.95 11.77
N SER A 150 27.00 7.58 12.42
CA SER A 150 26.91 7.99 13.82
C SER A 150 25.98 9.19 14.02
N LEU A 151 25.21 9.21 15.11
CA LEU A 151 24.46 10.39 15.54
C LEU A 151 25.36 11.38 16.32
N PRO A 152 25.13 12.70 16.21
CA PRO A 152 24.09 13.38 15.45
C PRO A 152 24.36 13.39 13.93
N SER A 153 23.31 13.28 13.11
CA SER A 153 23.42 13.28 11.64
C SER A 153 22.19 13.86 10.94
N ALA A 154 22.38 14.34 9.71
CA ALA A 154 21.30 14.77 8.82
C ALA A 154 20.54 13.55 8.24
N VAL A 155 19.22 13.54 8.40
CA VAL A 155 18.35 12.42 8.00
C VAL A 155 17.19 12.86 7.09
N GLY A 156 17.13 14.12 6.66
CA GLY A 156 15.99 14.72 5.94
C GLY A 156 15.63 14.16 4.54
N ASN A 157 16.35 13.16 4.04
CA ASN A 157 15.96 12.34 2.88
C ASN A 157 15.31 11.00 3.29
N GLY A 158 15.08 10.81 4.58
CA GLY A 158 14.77 9.55 5.24
C GLY A 158 16.01 8.77 5.66
N THR A 159 15.81 7.83 6.60
CA THR A 159 16.86 6.92 7.08
C THR A 159 16.25 5.58 7.49
N ILE A 160 17.08 4.55 7.67
CA ILE A 160 16.68 3.22 8.14
C ILE A 160 17.21 3.00 9.55
N PHE A 161 16.30 2.80 10.49
CA PHE A 161 16.61 2.36 11.86
C PHE A 161 16.76 0.85 11.93
N SER A 162 17.66 0.39 12.78
CA SER A 162 17.84 -1.03 13.12
C SER A 162 18.24 -1.21 14.58
N GLY A 163 18.00 -2.40 15.14
CA GLY A 163 18.23 -2.67 16.56
C GLY A 163 19.70 -2.56 16.98
N SER A 164 19.95 -1.84 18.07
CA SER A 164 21.28 -1.79 18.71
C SER A 164 21.48 -2.95 19.69
N THR A 165 20.57 -3.05 20.67
CA THR A 165 20.51 -4.03 21.77
C THR A 165 19.57 -5.18 21.43
N VAL A 166 18.28 -4.87 21.20
CA VAL A 166 17.25 -5.82 20.76
C VAL A 166 17.19 -5.79 19.23
N ARG A 167 17.75 -6.81 18.58
CA ARG A 167 17.86 -6.91 17.12
C ARG A 167 16.77 -7.76 16.49
N ASP A 168 16.34 -8.79 17.19
CA ASP A 168 15.33 -9.74 16.75
C ASP A 168 14.10 -9.61 17.66
N LEU A 169 12.89 -9.59 17.08
CA LEU A 169 11.64 -9.56 17.84
C LEU A 169 10.94 -10.92 17.73
N LYS A 170 10.81 -11.59 18.87
CA LYS A 170 10.19 -12.92 18.98
C LYS A 170 8.67 -12.84 18.80
N THR A 171 8.07 -14.01 18.55
CA THR A 171 6.62 -14.15 18.37
C THR A 171 5.88 -14.18 19.70
N ALA A 172 4.60 -13.80 19.70
CA ALA A 172 3.72 -13.92 20.86
C ALA A 172 3.67 -15.35 21.44
N VAL A 173 3.73 -16.36 20.56
CA VAL A 173 3.68 -17.78 20.95
C VAL A 173 4.96 -18.20 21.67
N ALA A 174 6.13 -17.79 21.17
CA ALA A 174 7.43 -18.17 21.77
C ALA A 174 7.72 -17.46 23.10
N THR A 175 7.04 -16.35 23.39
CA THR A 175 7.25 -15.50 24.58
C THR A 175 6.09 -15.54 25.58
N ALA A 176 5.02 -16.29 25.28
CA ALA A 176 3.75 -16.22 26.00
C ALA A 176 3.17 -14.79 26.13
N GLY A 177 3.47 -13.91 25.16
CA GLY A 177 3.00 -12.52 25.14
C GLY A 177 3.91 -11.50 25.86
N ASP A 178 5.14 -11.86 26.25
CA ASP A 178 6.08 -10.91 26.86
C ASP A 178 6.55 -9.84 25.86
N LEU A 179 5.98 -8.63 26.01
CA LEU A 179 6.27 -7.47 25.16
C LEU A 179 7.76 -7.09 25.16
N ASN A 180 8.52 -7.35 26.22
CA ASN A 180 9.96 -7.03 26.27
C ASN A 180 10.79 -7.85 25.26
N GLN A 181 10.23 -8.94 24.74
CA GLN A 181 10.83 -9.81 23.75
C GLN A 181 10.18 -9.72 22.36
N MET A 182 8.99 -9.12 22.26
CA MET A 182 8.20 -8.97 21.02
C MET A 182 8.20 -7.55 20.47
N GLN A 183 8.50 -6.55 21.30
CA GLN A 183 8.41 -5.14 20.98
C GLN A 183 9.77 -4.45 21.15
N ILE A 184 10.00 -3.41 20.35
CA ILE A 184 10.96 -2.37 20.67
C ILE A 184 10.32 -0.99 20.50
N GLN A 185 10.74 -0.05 21.35
CA GLN A 185 10.43 1.36 21.22
C GLN A 185 11.74 2.14 21.03
N VAL A 186 11.70 3.08 20.10
CA VAL A 186 12.81 3.93 19.67
C VAL A 186 12.38 5.37 19.88
N GLU A 187 12.87 5.97 20.95
CA GLU A 187 12.63 7.38 21.27
C GLU A 187 13.65 8.22 20.51
N MET A 188 13.15 9.04 19.60
CA MET A 188 13.94 9.91 18.74
C MET A 188 13.90 11.33 19.27
N VAL A 189 15.07 11.96 19.30
CA VAL A 189 15.22 13.40 19.51
C VAL A 189 15.99 13.97 18.34
N GLY A 190 15.49 15.06 17.77
CA GLY A 190 16.16 15.75 16.68
C GLY A 190 15.77 17.21 16.58
N SER A 191 16.22 17.83 15.50
CA SER A 191 15.82 19.17 15.09
C SER A 191 15.45 19.20 13.61
N LEU A 192 14.57 20.13 13.24
CA LEU A 192 14.11 20.35 11.88
C LEU A 192 14.02 21.85 11.59
N LEU A 193 13.80 22.22 10.33
CA LEU A 193 13.60 23.62 9.95
C LEU A 193 12.15 23.87 9.52
N GLY A 194 11.61 25.02 9.93
CA GLY A 194 10.40 25.59 9.33
C GLY A 194 9.04 25.05 9.78
N VAL A 195 8.97 23.95 10.54
CA VAL A 195 7.68 23.43 11.08
C VAL A 195 7.47 23.88 12.52
N ALA A 196 6.75 24.99 12.68
CA ALA A 196 6.44 25.57 14.00
C ALA A 196 5.22 24.89 14.66
N PRO A 197 5.28 24.58 15.98
CA PRO A 197 4.10 24.22 16.76
C PRO A 197 2.98 25.27 16.61
N PRO A 198 1.69 24.87 16.51
CA PRO A 198 1.14 23.53 16.71
C PRO A 198 1.14 22.63 15.46
N SER A 199 1.88 22.98 14.40
CA SER A 199 2.03 22.12 13.22
C SER A 199 2.87 20.88 13.57
N VAL A 200 2.56 19.75 12.96
CA VAL A 200 3.16 18.45 13.28
C VAL A 200 4.11 18.01 12.16
N PRO A 201 5.41 17.83 12.44
CA PRO A 201 6.39 17.32 11.47
C PRO A 201 6.27 15.79 11.33
N MET A 202 5.16 15.33 10.76
CA MET A 202 5.00 13.90 10.45
C MET A 202 5.93 13.49 9.30
N PRO A 203 6.54 12.30 9.35
CA PRO A 203 7.33 11.78 8.24
C PRO A 203 6.43 11.51 7.03
N ARG A 204 6.99 11.66 5.83
CA ARG A 204 6.32 11.37 4.55
C ARG A 204 5.88 9.92 4.43
N SER A 205 6.67 9.00 4.99
CA SER A 205 6.38 7.57 5.01
C SER A 205 7.07 6.88 6.20
N VAL A 206 6.53 5.74 6.60
CA VAL A 206 7.16 4.79 7.53
C VAL A 206 6.93 3.42 6.92
N THR A 207 7.99 2.61 6.75
CA THR A 207 7.89 1.28 6.14
C THR A 207 8.84 0.27 6.77
N LEU A 208 8.33 -0.92 7.08
CA LEU A 208 9.19 -2.07 7.41
C LEU A 208 10.07 -2.39 6.18
N SER A 209 11.37 -2.51 6.41
CA SER A 209 12.41 -2.70 5.38
C SER A 209 13.08 -4.07 5.48
N ASN A 210 12.42 -5.02 6.16
CA ASN A 210 12.82 -6.42 6.20
C ASN A 210 12.27 -7.14 4.96
N ASP A 211 13.13 -7.92 4.30
CA ASP A 211 12.72 -8.77 3.19
C ASP A 211 11.65 -9.78 3.61
N GLY A 212 10.82 -10.17 2.64
CA GLY A 212 9.77 -11.17 2.85
C GLY A 212 8.48 -10.64 3.47
N PHE A 213 8.42 -9.41 3.99
CA PHE A 213 7.20 -8.79 4.50
C PHE A 213 6.56 -7.84 3.48
N VAL A 214 5.22 -7.75 3.50
CA VAL A 214 4.43 -6.80 2.71
C VAL A 214 3.51 -6.02 3.64
N CYS A 215 3.58 -4.70 3.56
CA CYS A 215 2.81 -3.79 4.41
C CYS A 215 1.57 -3.24 3.69
N GLY A 216 0.48 -3.06 4.44
CA GLY A 216 -0.71 -2.35 3.97
C GLY A 216 -0.47 -0.85 3.81
N GLN A 217 -1.51 -0.14 3.34
CA GLN A 217 -1.49 1.32 3.32
C GLN A 217 -1.41 1.89 4.75
N PRO A 218 -0.66 2.98 4.99
CA PRO A 218 -0.62 3.60 6.31
C PRO A 218 -1.99 4.14 6.72
N SER A 219 -2.45 3.81 7.92
CA SER A 219 -3.60 4.46 8.54
C SER A 219 -3.12 5.52 9.53
N GLY A 220 -3.49 6.78 9.30
CA GLY A 220 -3.24 7.86 10.25
C GLY A 220 -4.32 7.88 11.33
N GLU A 221 -3.93 7.78 12.60
CA GLU A 221 -4.84 7.93 13.75
C GLU A 221 -4.66 9.33 14.36
N GLY A 222 -5.49 10.28 13.93
CA GLY A 222 -5.33 11.69 14.27
C GLY A 222 -4.18 12.37 13.51
N ARG A 223 -3.65 13.47 14.05
CA ARG A 223 -2.62 14.31 13.39
C ARG A 223 -1.17 13.94 13.74
N TYR A 224 -0.97 13.00 14.66
CA TYR A 224 0.31 12.74 15.31
C TYR A 224 0.82 11.31 15.14
N ILE A 225 0.01 10.42 14.55
CA ILE A 225 0.27 8.98 14.51
C ILE A 225 0.22 8.47 13.07
N HIS A 226 1.28 7.78 12.64
CA HIS A 226 1.25 6.88 11.48
C HIS A 226 1.26 5.44 11.99
N LEU A 227 0.37 4.61 11.46
CA LEU A 227 0.28 3.18 11.74
C LEU A 227 0.52 2.39 10.45
N LEU A 228 1.24 1.27 10.56
CA LEU A 228 1.51 0.35 9.47
C LEU A 228 1.39 -1.09 9.96
N LEU A 229 0.85 -1.96 9.10
CA LEU A 229 0.58 -3.36 9.39
C LEU A 229 1.21 -4.19 8.29
N CYS A 230 2.10 -5.11 8.64
CA CYS A 230 2.88 -5.90 7.70
C CYS A 230 2.68 -7.40 7.95
N PHE A 231 2.47 -8.14 6.86
CA PHE A 231 2.24 -9.58 6.86
C PHE A 231 3.35 -10.27 6.05
N ILE A 232 3.59 -11.55 6.33
CA ILE A 232 4.55 -12.35 5.57
C ILE A 232 4.03 -12.54 4.14
N SER A 233 4.89 -12.30 3.15
CA SER A 233 4.58 -12.54 1.75
C SER A 233 4.58 -14.04 1.44
N ILE A 234 3.52 -14.52 0.80
CA ILE A 234 3.36 -15.93 0.42
C ILE A 234 4.47 -16.39 -0.57
N LEU A 235 5.12 -15.43 -1.25
CA LEU A 235 6.29 -15.66 -2.11
C LEU A 235 7.56 -16.00 -1.29
N SER A 236 7.75 -15.37 -0.13
CA SER A 236 8.89 -15.63 0.76
C SER A 236 8.74 -16.95 1.53
N ALA A 237 7.50 -17.28 1.93
CA ALA A 237 7.18 -18.56 2.59
C ALA A 237 7.58 -19.82 1.79
N LYS A 238 7.80 -19.71 0.46
CA LYS A 238 8.28 -20.82 -0.38
C LYS A 238 9.80 -21.07 -0.32
N HIS A 239 10.58 -20.18 0.29
CA HIS A 239 12.04 -20.31 0.40
C HIS A 239 12.52 -20.71 1.81
N GLY A 240 11.60 -20.84 2.79
CA GLY A 240 11.89 -21.28 4.16
C GLY A 240 11.73 -22.79 4.42
N LEU A 241 11.55 -23.60 3.37
CA LEU A 241 11.33 -25.05 3.45
C LEU A 241 12.40 -25.83 2.66
N LEU A 242 13.65 -25.77 3.14
CA LEU A 242 14.75 -26.69 2.81
C LEU A 242 15.70 -26.82 4.01
#